data_AF-A0A966L2I8-F1
#
_entry.id   AF-A0A966L2I8-F1
#
_cell.length_a   1.000
_cell.length_b   1.000
_cell.length_c   1.000
_cell.angle_alpha   90.00
_cell.angle_beta   90.00
_cell.angle_gamma   90.00
#
_symmetry.space_group_name_H-M   'P 1'
#
loop_
_entity.id
_entity.type
_entity.pdbx_description
1 polymer ?
#
loop_
_entity_poly.entity_id
_entity_poly.type
_entity_poly.pdbx_seq_one_letter_code
_entity_poly.pdbx_strand_id
1 'polypeptide(L)' 'MGELKSKIEGNVNEAVGEMKQKSNDPETRAEGRGQEVKGKAQQTKGEVEGALGDDI' A
#
# COMPACT_ATOMS: atom_id res chain seq x y z
N MET A 1 -2.35 -2.06 18.09
CA MET A 1 -1.75 -3.01 17.13
C MET A 1 -0.24 -2.88 17.28
N GLY A 2 0.47 -3.94 17.64
CA GLY A 2 1.90 -3.84 17.97
C GLY A 2 2.70 -3.38 16.77
N GLU A 3 3.46 -2.29 16.91
CA GLU A 3 4.29 -1.67 15.86
C GLU A 3 5.18 -2.67 15.13
N LEU A 4 5.64 -3.71 15.82
CA LEU A 4 6.44 -4.79 15.24
C LEU A 4 5.68 -5.59 14.18
N LYS A 5 4.40 -5.89 14.44
CA LYS A 5 3.52 -6.62 13.50
C LYS A 5 3.22 -5.75 12.28
N SER A 6 2.94 -4.47 12.49
CA SER A 6 2.70 -3.52 11.39
C SER A 6 3.93 -3.33 10.50
N LYS A 7 5.14 -3.25 11.07
CA LYS A 7 6.38 -3.17 10.28
C LYS A 7 6.64 -4.44 9.47
N ILE A 8 6.43 -5.60 10.07
CA ILE A 8 6.60 -6.88 9.37
C ILE A 8 5.60 -6.99 8.21
N GLU A 9 4.32 -6.66 8.44
CA GLU A 9 3.30 -6.67 7.38
C GLU A 9 3.62 -5.66 6.28
N GLY A 10 4.13 -4.46 6.61
CA GLY A 10 4.59 -3.47 5.63
C GLY A 10 5.70 -4.01 4.74
N ASN A 11 6.77 -4.57 5.35
CA ASN A 11 7.90 -5.11 4.61
C ASN A 11 7.52 -6.33 3.74
N VAL A 12 6.62 -7.18 4.24
CA VAL A 12 6.13 -8.35 3.49
C VAL A 12 5.29 -7.91 2.29
N ASN A 13 4.40 -6.94 2.47
CA ASN A 13 3.58 -6.42 1.37
C ASN A 13 4.43 -5.71 0.32
N GLU A 14 5.48 -4.99 0.72
CA GLU A 14 6.42 -4.35 -0.20
C GLU A 14 7.21 -5.39 -1.02
N ALA A 15 7.73 -6.43 -0.37
CA ALA A 15 8.44 -7.52 -1.03
C ALA A 15 7.55 -8.30 -2.00
N VAL A 16 6.30 -8.59 -1.61
CA VAL A 16 5.31 -9.26 -2.49
C VAL A 16 4.94 -8.36 -3.66
N GLY A 17 4.80 -7.05 -3.42
CA GLY A 17 4.56 -6.05 -4.47
C GLY A 17 5.69 -6.02 -5.49
N GLU A 18 6.95 -5.92 -5.04
CA GLU A 18 8.12 -5.95 -5.91
C GLU A 18 8.24 -7.26 -6.71
N MET A 19 7.96 -8.40 -6.06
CA MET A 19 7.95 -9.70 -6.73
C MET A 19 6.86 -9.77 -7.81
N LYS A 20 5.65 -9.27 -7.52
CA LYS A 20 4.56 -9.18 -8.51
C LYS A 20 4.94 -8.26 -9.67
N GLN A 21 5.62 -7.13 -9.42
CA GLN A 21 6.09 -6.23 -10.47
C GLN A 21 7.19 -6.86 -11.34
N LYS A 22 8.08 -7.66 -10.75
CA LYS A 22 9.14 -8.41 -11.47
C LYS A 22 8.63 -9.66 -12.18
N SER A 23 7.41 -10.12 -11.90
CA SER A 23 6.80 -11.24 -12.62
C SER A 23 6.74 -10.94 -14.12
N ASN A 24 6.98 -11.95 -14.95
CA ASN A 24 6.82 -11.86 -16.41
C ASN A 24 5.35 -11.99 -16.84
N ASP A 25 4.46 -12.23 -15.89
CA ASP A 25 3.04 -12.40 -16.15
C ASP A 25 2.32 -11.04 -16.18
N PRO A 26 1.72 -10.64 -17.33
CA PRO A 26 1.12 -9.32 -17.48
C PRO A 26 -0.07 -9.10 -16.54
N GLU A 27 -0.79 -10.17 -16.19
CA GLU A 27 -1.92 -10.13 -15.26
C GLU A 27 -1.44 -9.80 -13.83
N THR A 28 -0.33 -10.41 -13.41
CA THR A 28 0.30 -10.15 -12.11
C THR A 28 0.81 -8.69 -12.00
N ARG A 29 1.35 -8.13 -13.09
CA ARG A 29 1.76 -6.72 -13.12
C ARG A 29 0.58 -5.76 -13.07
N ALA A 30 -0.52 -6.08 -13.74
CA ALA A 30 -1.75 -5.29 -13.68
C ALA A 30 -2.34 -5.27 -12.27
N GLU A 31 -2.39 -6.43 -11.60
CA GLU A 31 -2.78 -6.52 -10.19
C GLU A 31 -1.87 -5.68 -9.29
N GLY A 32 -0.55 -5.77 -9.45
CA GLY A 32 0.41 -4.99 -8.67
C GLY A 32 0.20 -3.47 -8.82
N ARG A 33 -0.03 -3.00 -10.04
CA ARG A 33 -0.37 -1.59 -10.30
C ARG A 33 -1.71 -1.19 -9.68
N GLY A 34 -2.72 -2.06 -9.75
CA GLY A 34 -4.01 -1.83 -9.12
C GLY A 34 -3.90 -1.71 -7.59
N GLN A 35 -3.09 -2.55 -6.96
CA GLN A 35 -2.81 -2.49 -5.53
C GLN A 35 -2.06 -1.22 -5.14
N GLU A 36 -1.06 -0.79 -5.92
CA GLU A 36 -0.33 0.45 -5.67
C GLU A 36 -1.24 1.68 -5.74
N VAL A 37 -2.09 1.76 -6.78
CA VAL A 37 -3.06 2.84 -6.93
C VAL A 37 -4.05 2.87 -5.77
N LYS A 38 -4.54 1.70 -5.35
CA LYS A 38 -5.44 1.58 -4.19
C LYS A 38 -4.76 2.03 -2.90
N GLY A 39 -3.51 1.62 -2.67
CA GLY A 39 -2.72 2.03 -1.52
C GLY A 39 -2.50 3.54 -1.47
N LYS A 40 -2.09 4.14 -2.60
CA LYS A 40 -1.95 5.59 -2.74
C LYS A 40 -3.26 6.33 -2.49
N ALA A 41 -4.37 5.86 -3.05
CA ALA A 41 -5.68 6.47 -2.83
C ALA A 41 -6.12 6.42 -1.36
N GLN A 42 -5.86 5.30 -0.67
CA GLN A 42 -6.12 5.18 0.77
C GLN A 42 -5.23 6.10 1.60
N GLN A 43 -3.96 6.23 1.23
CA GLN A 43 -3.02 7.14 1.89
C GLN A 43 -3.48 8.59 1.72
N THR A 44 -3.78 9.03 0.50
CA THR A 44 -4.29 10.38 0.23
C THR A 44 -5.59 10.65 0.95
N LYS A 45 -6.52 9.69 0.98
CA LYS A 45 -7.77 9.81 1.75
C LYS A 45 -7.48 9.98 3.26
N GLY A 46 -6.58 9.17 3.81
CA GLY A 46 -6.16 9.26 5.20
C GLY A 46 -5.42 10.56 5.54
N GLU A 47 -4.61 11.08 4.61
CA GLU A 47 -3.94 12.38 4.75
C GLU A 47 -4.95 13.53 4.72
N VAL A 48 -5.95 13.49 3.84
CA VAL A 48 -7.03 14.49 3.78
C VAL A 48 -7.92 14.39 5.02
N GLU A 49 -8.32 13.19 5.44
CA GLU A 49 -9.10 12.99 6.68
C GLU A 49 -8.30 13.39 7.92
N GLY A 50 -6.99 13.14 7.94
CA GLY A 50 -6.09 13.58 8.99
C GLY A 50 -5.98 15.11 9.01
N ALA A 51 -5.67 15.75 7.89
CA ALA A 51 -5.54 17.19 7.80
C ALA A 51 -6.85 17.94 8.13
N LEU A 52 -8.01 17.41 7.73
CA LEU A 52 -9.32 17.98 8.06
C LEU A 52 -9.79 17.64 9.49
N GLY A 53 -9.30 16.55 10.06
CA GLY A 53 -9.61 16.10 11.42
C GLY A 53 -8.71 16.68 12.50
N ASP A 54 -7.48 17.09 12.15
CA ASP A 54 -6.52 17.77 13.04
C ASP A 54 -6.89 19.25 13.28
N ASP A 55 -7.80 19.81 12.48
CA ASP A 55 -8.35 21.17 12.63
C ASP A 55 -9.52 21.28 13.66
N ILE A 56 -9.74 20.26 14.51
CA ILE A 56 -10.76 20.26 15.60
C ILE A 56 -10.12 20.08 16.98
#